data_AF-A0A959GAV7-F1
#
_entry.id   AF-A0A959GAV7-F1
#
_cell.length_a   1.000
_cell.length_b   1.000
_cell.length_c   1.000
_cell.angle_alpha   90.00
_cell.angle_beta   90.00
_cell.angle_gamma   90.00
#
_symmetry.space_group_name_H-M   'P 1'
#
loop_
_entity.id
_entity.type
_entity.pdbx_description
1 polymer ?
#
loop_
_entity_poly.entity_id
_entity_poly.type
_entity_poly.pdbx_seq_one_letter_code
_entity_poly.pdbx_strand_id
1 'polypeptide(L)' 'MILKRITPVLNAPVTISCHTLAWIRSGHGLLEVDFKTYSDVEDRLLFLSPGQYMKFIFGEFDVLTMEIPAEYVVKSHKL' A
#
# COMPACT_ATOMS: atom_id res chain seq x y z
N MET A 1 4.23 -6.84 -14.70
CA MET A 1 4.11 -6.45 -13.26
C MET A 1 5.45 -6.72 -12.60
N ILE A 2 6.03 -5.75 -11.88
CA ILE A 2 7.35 -5.89 -11.24
C ILE A 2 7.18 -5.63 -9.75
N LEU A 3 7.73 -6.51 -8.92
CA LEU A 3 7.82 -6.32 -7.47
C LEU A 3 8.94 -5.32 -7.15
N LYS A 4 8.61 -4.30 -6.38
CA LYS A 4 9.56 -3.29 -5.90
C LYS A 4 9.58 -3.32 -4.38
N ARG A 5 10.78 -3.32 -3.78
CA ARG A 5 10.93 -3.08 -2.35
C ARG A 5 10.89 -1.59 -2.11
N ILE A 6 10.11 -1.14 -1.13
CA ILE A 6 10.11 0.26 -0.71
C ILE A 6 10.70 0.36 0.70
N THR A 7 11.46 1.42 0.93
CA THR A 7 11.88 1.80 2.28
C THR A 7 10.97 2.95 2.71
N PRO A 8 9.99 2.70 3.61
CA PRO A 8 9.05 3.74 3.98
C PRO A 8 9.73 4.86 4.75
N VAL A 9 9.44 6.10 4.36
CA VAL A 9 9.85 7.28 5.13
C VAL A 9 8.74 7.57 6.15
N LEU A 10 9.09 7.56 7.43
CA LEU A 10 8.14 7.79 8.51
C LEU A 10 7.53 9.19 8.43
N ASN A 11 6.24 9.29 8.76
CA ASN A 11 5.41 10.49 8.72
C ASN A 11 5.35 11.22 7.36
N ALA A 12 5.82 10.60 6.29
CA ALA A 12 5.68 11.11 4.93
C ALA A 12 4.53 10.37 4.21
N PRO A 13 3.45 11.06 3.81
CA PRO A 13 2.39 10.43 3.03
C PRO A 13 2.87 10.13 1.60
N VAL A 14 2.51 8.95 1.11
CA VAL A 14 2.75 8.50 -0.26
C VAL A 14 1.41 8.38 -0.97
N THR A 15 1.20 9.21 -1.99
CA THR A 15 0.01 9.12 -2.85
C THR A 15 0.18 8.04 -3.90
N ILE A 16 -0.83 7.21 -4.07
CA ILE A 16 -0.84 6.10 -4.99
C ILE A 16 -1.37 6.56 -6.35
N SER A 17 -0.55 6.44 -7.41
CA SER A 17 -0.89 6.92 -8.75
C SER A 17 -1.61 5.88 -9.63
N CYS A 18 -1.46 4.59 -9.31
CA CYS A 18 -2.06 3.48 -10.04
C CYS A 18 -2.47 2.36 -9.07
N HIS A 19 -3.32 1.42 -9.51
CA HIS A 19 -3.71 0.29 -8.67
C HIS A 19 -2.46 -0.46 -8.20
N THR A 20 -2.31 -0.62 -6.89
CA THR A 20 -1.08 -1.13 -6.27
C THR A 20 -1.45 -2.17 -5.22
N LEU A 21 -0.76 -3.31 -5.26
CA LEU A 21 -0.71 -4.24 -4.14
C LEU A 21 0.51 -3.91 -3.28
N ALA A 22 0.31 -3.63 -2.00
CA ALA A 22 1.38 -3.43 -1.04
C ALA A 22 1.35 -4.57 -0.01
N TRP A 23 2.39 -5.41 0.00
CA TRP A 23 2.54 -6.47 0.98
C TRP A 23 3.49 -6.01 2.07
N ILE A 24 2.95 -5.90 3.28
CA ILE A 24 3.73 -5.66 4.50
C ILE A 24 4.19 -7.02 5.00
N ARG A 25 5.40 -7.42 4.62
CA ARG A 25 5.94 -8.77 4.89
C ARG A 25 6.21 -8.99 6.36
N SER A 26 6.78 -7.97 6.99
CA SER A 26 7.12 -7.97 8.41
C SER A 26 7.10 -6.54 8.91
N GLY A 27 6.84 -6.35 10.21
CA GLY A 27 6.95 -5.04 10.82
C GLY A 27 5.95 -4.80 11.93
N HIS A 28 6.35 -3.95 12.87
CA HIS A 28 5.52 -3.51 13.98
C HIS A 28 5.49 -1.99 14.01
N GLY A 29 4.28 -1.43 14.08
CA GLY A 29 4.10 0.00 14.07
C GLY A 29 2.67 0.38 13.72
N LEU A 30 2.53 1.64 13.31
CA LEU A 30 1.23 2.23 13.02
C LEU A 30 1.23 2.76 11.58
N LEU A 31 0.28 2.27 10.81
CA LEU A 31 0.07 2.64 9.42
C LEU A 31 -1.22 3.43 9.28
N GLU A 32 -1.21 4.48 8.48
CA GLU A 32 -2.41 5.20 8.06
C GLU A 32 -2.65 4.96 6.57
N VAL A 33 -3.88 4.55 6.22
CA VAL A 33 -4.35 4.43 4.84
C VAL A 33 -5.69 5.14 4.75
N ASP A 34 -5.79 6.16 3.88
CA ASP A 34 -6.99 7.00 3.73
C ASP A 34 -7.61 7.46 5.06
N PHE A 35 -6.80 8.12 5.90
CA PHE A 35 -7.20 8.64 7.21
C PHE A 35 -7.65 7.60 8.24
N LYS A 36 -7.53 6.30 7.92
CA LYS A 36 -7.76 5.21 8.87
C LYS A 36 -6.44 4.63 9.33
N THR A 37 -6.37 4.36 10.62
CA THR A 37 -5.17 3.88 11.27
C THR A 37 -5.26 2.38 11.54
N TYR A 38 -4.17 1.67 11.29
CA TYR A 38 -4.05 0.23 11.45
C TYR A 38 -2.78 -0.09 12.25
N SER A 39 -2.94 -0.90 13.29
CA SER A 39 -1.85 -1.63 13.95
C SER A 39 -1.84 -3.09 13.48
N ASP A 40 -0.82 -3.85 13.84
CA ASP A 40 -0.74 -5.30 13.61
C ASP A 40 -0.93 -5.71 12.14
N VAL A 41 -0.32 -4.92 11.26
CA VAL A 41 -0.36 -5.09 9.80
C VAL A 41 0.71 -6.03 9.27
N GLU A 42 1.33 -6.82 10.13
CA GLU A 42 2.29 -7.85 9.75
C GLU A 42 1.63 -8.93 8.88
N ASP A 43 2.33 -9.33 7.81
CA ASP A 43 1.86 -10.29 6.81
C ASP A 43 0.48 -9.94 6.21
N ARG A 44 0.23 -8.64 6.00
CA ARG A 44 -1.00 -8.14 5.38
C ARG A 44 -0.74 -7.61 3.98
N LEU A 45 -1.69 -7.88 3.09
CA LEU A 45 -1.74 -7.33 1.75
C LEU A 45 -2.77 -6.21 1.69
N LEU A 46 -2.35 -5.04 1.21
CA LEU A 46 -3.18 -3.88 0.98
C LEU A 46 -3.42 -3.75 -0.52
N PHE A 47 -4.68 -3.57 -0.91
CA PHE A 47 -5.04 -3.15 -2.26
C PHE A 47 -5.33 -1.65 -2.25
N LEU A 48 -4.52 -0.89 -2.98
CA LEU A 48 -4.58 0.56 -3.03
C LEU A 48 -5.00 0.99 -4.44
N SER A 49 -6.03 1.83 -4.50
CA SER A 49 -6.58 2.42 -5.71
C SER A 49 -5.90 3.77 -6.02
N PRO A 50 -5.90 4.22 -7.28
CA PRO A 50 -5.41 5.54 -7.65
C PRO A 50 -6.08 6.64 -6.80
N GLY A 51 -5.28 7.54 -6.24
CA GLY A 51 -5.73 8.65 -5.41
C GLY A 51 -5.81 8.34 -3.91
N GLN A 52 -5.73 7.08 -3.50
CA GLN A 52 -5.54 6.73 -2.09
C GLN A 52 -4.14 7.13 -1.64
N TYR A 53 -3.95 7.31 -0.33
CA TYR A 53 -2.62 7.55 0.24
C TYR A 53 -2.32 6.60 1.40
N MET A 54 -1.04 6.40 1.62
CA MET A 54 -0.51 5.59 2.73
C MET A 54 0.59 6.37 3.44
N LYS A 55 0.64 6.31 4.78
CA LYS A 55 1.65 6.95 5.62
C LYS A 55 2.03 6.05 6.77
N PHE A 56 3.32 5.73 6.88
CA PHE A 56 3.86 4.99 8.03
C PHE A 56 4.11 5.99 9.16
N ILE A 57 3.36 5.92 10.25
CA ILE A 57 3.43 6.92 11.34
C ILE A 57 4.67 6.67 12.20
N PHE A 58 4.86 5.44 12.65
CA PHE A 58 6.04 4.98 13.39
C PHE A 58 6.21 3.48 13.21
N GLY A 59 7.42 2.97 13.50
CA GLY A 59 7.76 1.56 13.45
C GLY A 59 8.76 1.21 12.36
N GLU A 60 8.99 -0.09 12.18
CA GLU A 60 9.86 -0.63 11.14
C GLU A 60 9.05 -1.60 10.29
N PHE A 61 9.20 -1.51 8.96
CA PHE A 61 8.40 -2.28 8.02
C PHE A 61 9.24 -2.77 6.84
N ASP A 62 9.09 -4.04 6.48
CA ASP A 62 9.51 -4.57 5.18
C ASP A 62 8.29 -4.59 4.25
N VAL A 63 8.31 -3.76 3.21
CA VAL A 63 7.18 -3.60 2.30
C VAL A 63 7.62 -3.84 0.86
N LEU A 64 6.87 -4.72 0.19
CA LEU A 64 6.95 -4.91 -1.26
C LEU A 64 5.70 -4.32 -1.90
N THR A 65 5.87 -3.64 -3.02
CA THR A 65 4.78 -3.14 -3.84
C THR A 65 4.79 -3.76 -5.23
N MET A 66 3.60 -3.91 -5.80
CA MET A 66 3.39 -4.32 -7.16
C MET A 66 2.35 -3.40 -7.78
N GLU A 67 2.77 -2.64 -8.78
CA GLU A 67 1.89 -1.79 -9.57
C GLU A 67 1.16 -2.65 -10.61
N ILE A 68 -0.15 -2.44 -10.73
CA ILE A 68 -1.03 -3.06 -11.72
C ILE A 68 -1.25 -2.04 -12.85
N PRO A 69 -0.68 -2.27 -14.04
CA PRO A 69 -0.87 -1.37 -15.17
C PRO A 69 -2.34 -1.28 -15.59
N ALA A 70 -2.75 -0.11 -16.07
CA ALA A 70 -4.15 0.19 -16.37
C ALA A 70 -4.76 -0.76 -17.41
N GLU A 71 -3.96 -1.28 -18.34
CA GLU A 71 -4.38 -2.25 -19.36
C GLU A 71 -4.81 -3.61 -18.80
N TYR A 72 -4.40 -3.95 -17.56
CA TYR A 72 -4.82 -5.16 -16.87
C TYR A 72 -6.01 -4.95 -15.93
N VAL A 73 -6.48 -3.70 -15.78
CA VAL A 73 -7.60 -3.37 -14.88
C VAL A 73 -8.90 -3.38 -15.66
N VAL A 74 -9.69 -4.43 -15.47
CA VAL A 74 -11.02 -4.54 -16.08
C VAL A 74 -12.04 -3.77 -15.24
N LYS A 75 -12.73 -2.80 -15.87
CA LYS A 75 -13.89 -2.14 -15.28
C LYS A 75 -15.13 -3.01 -15.50
N SER A 76 -15.53 -3.77 -14.49
CA SER A 76 -16.86 -4.39 -14.49
C SER A 76 -17.91 -3.30 -14.31
N HIS A 77 -18.79 -3.16 -15.30
CA HIS A 77 -20.09 -2.54 -15.05
C HIS A 77 -20.86 -3.57 -14.22
N LYS A 78 -21.23 -3.19 -12.99
CA LYS A 78 -21.93 -4.02 -12.00
C LYS A 78 -22.85 -5.09 -12.63
N LEU A 79 -22.71 -6.33 -12.18
CA LEU A 79 -23.72 -7.39 -12.32
C LEU A 79 -25.03 -6.96 -11.67
#